data_AF-A0A3N5QTH4-F1
#
_entry.id   AF-A0A3N5QTH4-F1
#
_cell.length_a   1.000
_cell.length_b   1.000
_cell.length_c   1.000
_cell.angle_alpha   90.00
_cell.angle_beta   90.00
_cell.angle_gamma   90.00
#
_symmetry.space_group_name_H-M   'P 1'
#
loop_
_entity.id
_entity.type
_entity.pdbx_description
1 polymer ?
#
loop_
_entity_poly.entity_id
_entity_poly.type
_entity_poly.pdbx_seq_one_letter_code
_entity_poly.pdbx_strand_id
1 'polypeptide(L)'
;MQIMSCRTYHARTVKQTLLRMPDGKSVFKVYYISVIGRDKPEQYEWAHCPHTQDDFEKMFLAGKQEGIGFVLAFPHVTKVFRFSPYMETILDVSEFNTVDMQPKDCSREDGSHEFACYAESAISADEYAAWSKAATVAEYIEFRSEKTDFPIANNAKLAAYWS
;
A
#
# COMPACT_ATOMS: atom_id res chain seq x y z
N MET A 1 23.47 15.53 -8.80
CA MET A 1 22.56 14.47 -8.30
C MET A 1 23.13 13.13 -8.73
N GLN A 2 23.41 12.20 -7.82
CA GLN A 2 23.81 10.85 -8.20
C GLN A 2 22.55 10.04 -8.54
N ILE A 3 22.47 9.47 -9.75
CA ILE A 3 21.34 8.66 -10.19
C ILE A 3 21.75 7.20 -10.22
N MET A 4 21.06 6.37 -9.45
CA MET A 4 21.25 4.93 -9.45
C MET A 4 20.41 4.27 -10.55
N SER A 5 20.86 3.12 -11.07
CA SER A 5 20.06 2.28 -11.95
C SER A 5 18.82 1.76 -11.21
N CYS A 6 17.63 2.12 -11.68
CA CYS A 6 16.37 1.64 -11.11
C CYS A 6 16.03 0.25 -11.64
N ARG A 7 15.46 -0.62 -10.81
CA ARG A 7 14.85 -1.88 -11.27
C ARG A 7 13.57 -1.59 -12.07
N THR A 8 13.14 -2.55 -12.89
CA THR A 8 11.82 -2.51 -13.50
C THR A 8 10.73 -2.51 -12.42
N TYR A 9 9.60 -1.89 -12.75
CA TYR A 9 8.43 -1.84 -11.88
C TYR A 9 7.19 -2.08 -12.71
N HIS A 10 6.45 -3.11 -12.33
CA HIS A 10 5.10 -3.37 -12.80
C HIS A 10 4.32 -3.98 -11.64
N ALA A 11 3.47 -3.18 -11.01
CA ALA A 11 2.64 -3.68 -9.92
C ALA A 11 1.25 -4.07 -10.42
N ARG A 12 0.63 -5.03 -9.73
CA ARG A 12 -0.75 -5.48 -9.98
C ARG A 12 -1.50 -5.68 -8.68
N THR A 13 -2.75 -5.21 -8.66
CA THR A 13 -3.72 -5.59 -7.61
C THR A 13 -4.19 -7.01 -7.90
N VAL A 14 -3.88 -7.96 -7.01
CA VAL A 14 -4.20 -9.39 -7.19
C VAL A 14 -5.43 -9.84 -6.40
N LYS A 15 -5.77 -9.13 -5.32
CA LYS A 15 -6.97 -9.38 -4.50
C LYS A 15 -7.34 -8.11 -3.74
N GLN A 16 -8.61 -7.97 -3.41
CA GLN A 16 -9.12 -6.98 -2.49
C GLN A 16 -9.95 -7.66 -1.40
N THR A 17 -9.79 -7.27 -0.15
CA THR A 17 -10.63 -7.73 0.96
C THR A 17 -11.03 -6.57 1.87
N LEU A 18 -12.05 -6.79 2.69
CA LEU A 18 -12.47 -5.86 3.74
C LEU A 18 -12.26 -6.53 5.08
N LEU A 19 -11.37 -5.96 5.89
CA LEU A 19 -11.13 -6.42 7.25
C LEU A 19 -11.89 -5.54 8.23
N ARG A 20 -12.70 -6.18 9.07
CA ARG A 20 -13.35 -5.56 10.23
C ARG A 20 -12.56 -5.96 11.46
N MET A 21 -12.00 -4.97 12.15
CA MET A 21 -11.15 -5.22 13.30
C MET A 21 -11.98 -5.71 14.51
N PRO A 22 -11.35 -6.39 15.48
CA PRO A 22 -12.06 -6.92 16.66
C PRO A 22 -12.76 -5.87 17.54
N ASP A 23 -12.42 -4.59 17.41
CA ASP A 23 -13.07 -3.49 18.14
C ASP A 23 -14.49 -3.18 17.64
N GLY A 24 -14.92 -3.80 16.53
CA GLY A 24 -16.23 -3.60 15.92
C GLY A 24 -16.44 -2.24 15.25
N LYS A 25 -15.42 -1.38 15.18
CA LYS A 25 -15.50 -0.03 14.62
C LYS A 25 -14.48 0.23 13.53
N SER A 26 -13.27 -0.28 13.70
CA SER A 26 -12.18 -0.07 12.76
C SER A 26 -12.32 -0.98 11.55
N VAL A 27 -12.12 -0.41 10.37
CA VAL A 27 -12.36 -1.10 9.08
C VAL A 27 -11.29 -0.69 8.09
N PHE A 28 -10.64 -1.69 7.51
CA PHE A 28 -9.57 -1.51 6.54
C PHE A 28 -9.85 -2.30 5.27
N LYS A 29 -9.80 -1.59 4.13
CA LYS A 29 -9.82 -2.21 2.80
C LYS A 29 -8.42 -2.67 2.46
N VAL A 30 -8.18 -3.95 2.26
CA VAL A 30 -6.84 -4.46 1.93
C VAL A 30 -6.75 -4.65 0.42
N TYR A 31 -5.75 -4.05 -0.19
CA TYR A 31 -5.34 -4.28 -1.57
C TYR A 31 -4.05 -5.08 -1.54
N TYR A 32 -4.11 -6.31 -2.04
CA TYR A 32 -2.93 -7.14 -2.18
C TYR A 32 -2.24 -6.80 -3.50
N ILE A 33 -1.01 -6.32 -3.41
CA ILE A 33 -0.25 -5.85 -4.57
C ILE A 33 0.94 -6.78 -4.81
N SER A 34 1.12 -7.24 -6.04
CA SER A 34 2.31 -7.96 -6.48
C SER A 34 3.13 -7.11 -7.44
N VAL A 35 4.45 -7.08 -7.31
CA VAL A 35 5.35 -6.48 -8.31
C VAL A 35 5.92 -7.58 -9.17
N ILE A 36 5.43 -7.69 -10.40
CA ILE A 36 5.74 -8.79 -11.30
C ILE A 36 7.01 -8.52 -12.13
N GLY A 37 7.63 -9.60 -12.61
CA GLY A 37 8.75 -9.53 -13.55
C GLY A 37 10.07 -9.07 -12.94
N ARG A 38 10.19 -9.16 -11.61
CA ARG A 38 11.46 -8.96 -10.88
C ARG A 38 12.18 -10.29 -10.70
N ASP A 39 13.50 -10.20 -10.52
CA ASP A 39 14.27 -11.30 -9.97
C ASP A 39 13.74 -11.63 -8.56
N LYS A 40 13.66 -12.92 -8.21
CA LYS A 40 13.13 -13.42 -6.92
C LYS A 40 11.63 -13.11 -6.71
N PRO A 41 10.74 -13.68 -7.54
CA PRO A 41 9.29 -13.44 -7.45
C PRO A 41 8.70 -13.77 -6.07
N GLU A 42 9.30 -14.70 -5.32
CA GLU A 42 8.90 -15.06 -3.95
C GLU A 42 8.92 -13.89 -2.96
N GLN A 43 9.67 -12.81 -3.25
CA GLN A 43 9.73 -11.59 -2.43
C GLN A 43 8.72 -10.51 -2.84
N TYR A 44 8.17 -10.60 -4.05
CA TYR A 44 7.45 -9.50 -4.67
C TYR A 44 6.05 -9.89 -5.16
N GLU A 45 5.78 -11.18 -5.32
CA GLU A 45 4.53 -11.70 -5.87
C GLU A 45 3.84 -12.62 -4.86
N TRP A 46 2.58 -12.31 -4.51
CA TRP A 46 1.81 -13.10 -3.54
C TRP A 46 1.64 -14.57 -3.95
N ALA A 47 1.59 -14.86 -5.26
CA ALA A 47 1.47 -16.23 -5.77
C ALA A 47 2.71 -17.10 -5.54
N HIS A 48 3.86 -16.47 -5.28
CA HIS A 48 5.15 -17.14 -5.04
C HIS A 48 5.63 -16.97 -3.60
N CYS A 49 4.95 -16.14 -2.81
CA CYS A 49 5.31 -15.86 -1.43
C CYS A 49 5.08 -17.09 -0.54
N PRO A 50 6.00 -17.42 0.38
CA PRO A 50 5.78 -18.48 1.36
C PRO A 50 4.68 -18.14 2.38
N HIS A 51 4.36 -16.85 2.56
CA HIS A 51 3.27 -16.39 3.40
C HIS A 51 2.03 -16.11 2.54
N THR A 52 0.88 -16.59 3.00
CA THR A 52 -0.37 -16.39 2.26
C THR A 52 -1.05 -15.09 2.65
N GLN A 53 -1.98 -14.64 1.82
CA GLN A 53 -2.84 -13.50 2.12
C GLN A 53 -3.68 -13.78 3.38
N ASP A 54 -4.12 -15.02 3.59
CA ASP A 54 -4.89 -15.40 4.78
C ASP A 54 -4.04 -15.35 6.06
N ASP A 55 -2.74 -15.68 5.97
CA ASP A 55 -1.81 -15.51 7.09
C ASP A 55 -1.63 -14.03 7.45
N PHE A 56 -1.52 -13.18 6.41
CA PHE A 56 -1.50 -11.74 6.60
C PHE A 56 -2.78 -11.23 7.28
N GLU A 57 -3.96 -11.65 6.85
CA GLU A 57 -5.23 -11.21 7.47
C GLU A 57 -5.31 -11.60 8.94
N LYS A 58 -4.94 -12.84 9.30
CA LYS A 58 -4.89 -13.30 10.70
C LYS A 58 -3.97 -12.43 11.54
N MET A 59 -2.76 -12.15 11.04
CA MET A 59 -1.79 -11.32 11.74
C MET A 59 -2.26 -9.87 11.86
N PHE A 60 -2.83 -9.29 10.79
CA PHE A 60 -3.33 -7.92 10.81
C PHE A 60 -4.50 -7.75 11.79
N LEU A 61 -5.43 -8.72 11.83
CA LEU A 61 -6.56 -8.75 12.76
C LEU A 61 -6.13 -8.95 14.22
N ALA A 62 -5.01 -9.65 14.46
CA ALA A 62 -4.41 -9.77 15.79
C ALA A 62 -3.65 -8.50 16.23
N GLY A 63 -3.41 -7.56 15.31
CA GLY A 63 -2.79 -6.27 15.57
C GLY A 63 -3.72 -5.30 16.29
N LYS A 64 -3.20 -4.08 16.53
CA LYS A 64 -3.91 -2.99 17.21
C LYS A 64 -4.18 -1.80 16.28
N GLN A 65 -4.36 -2.07 14.98
CA GLN A 65 -4.66 -1.01 14.03
C GLN A 65 -6.08 -0.50 14.29
N GLU A 66 -6.20 0.80 14.48
CA GLU A 66 -7.46 1.48 14.78
C GLU A 66 -7.77 2.53 13.70
N GLY A 67 -9.05 2.69 13.37
CA GLY A 67 -9.56 3.71 12.46
C GLY A 67 -10.21 3.15 11.18
N ILE A 68 -10.50 4.07 10.26
CA ILE A 68 -11.05 3.77 8.94
C ILE A 68 -9.96 4.07 7.91
N GLY A 69 -9.78 3.17 6.95
CA GLY A 69 -8.75 3.36 5.95
C GLY A 69 -8.60 2.20 4.99
N PHE A 70 -7.40 2.08 4.45
CA PHE A 70 -7.03 1.02 3.52
C PHE A 70 -5.56 0.63 3.71
N VAL A 71 -5.22 -0.55 3.22
CA VAL A 71 -3.91 -1.17 3.37
C VAL A 71 -3.43 -1.59 2.00
N LEU A 72 -2.18 -1.27 1.69
CA LEU A 72 -1.50 -1.77 0.53
C LEU A 72 -0.49 -2.81 1.00
N ALA A 73 -0.83 -4.07 0.78
CA ALA A 73 -0.06 -5.21 1.26
C ALA A 73 0.74 -5.80 0.08
N PHE A 74 2.03 -5.46 0.01
CA PHE A 74 2.99 -6.15 -0.83
C PHE A 74 3.63 -7.29 -0.04
N PRO A 75 4.17 -8.36 -0.64
CA PRO A 75 4.82 -9.42 0.13
C PRO A 75 6.02 -8.98 0.98
N HIS A 76 6.65 -7.85 0.65
CA HIS A 76 7.86 -7.34 1.32
C HIS A 76 7.63 -6.08 2.17
N VAL A 77 6.49 -5.41 2.02
CA VAL A 77 6.16 -4.18 2.76
C VAL A 77 4.66 -3.96 2.79
N THR A 78 4.16 -3.57 3.96
CA THR A 78 2.76 -3.20 4.15
C THR A 78 2.70 -1.72 4.48
N LYS A 79 1.87 -0.97 3.78
CA LYS A 79 1.54 0.41 4.14
C LYS A 79 0.08 0.49 4.59
N VAL A 80 -0.13 1.02 5.78
CA VAL A 80 -1.46 1.27 6.35
C VAL A 80 -1.75 2.75 6.19
N PHE A 81 -2.83 3.06 5.48
CA PHE A 81 -3.34 4.41 5.28
C PHE A 81 -4.61 4.56 6.11
N ARG A 82 -4.63 5.54 7.00
CA ARG A 82 -5.75 5.79 7.90
C ARG A 82 -6.18 7.24 7.77
N PHE A 83 -7.47 7.51 7.66
CA PHE A 83 -7.95 8.89 7.77
C PHE A 83 -7.67 9.43 9.16
N SER A 84 -7.03 10.60 9.23
CA SER A 84 -6.50 11.12 10.47
C SER A 84 -7.63 11.45 11.44
N PRO A 85 -7.57 11.00 12.71
CA PRO A 85 -8.57 11.37 13.71
C PRO A 85 -8.49 12.86 14.09
N TYR A 86 -7.43 13.55 13.67
CA TYR A 86 -7.19 14.96 13.99
C TYR A 86 -7.66 15.90 12.87
N MET A 87 -7.67 15.44 11.61
CA MET A 87 -8.01 16.24 10.44
C MET A 87 -8.61 15.35 9.33
N GLU A 88 -9.88 15.58 9.00
CA GLU A 88 -10.66 14.81 8.01
C GLU A 88 -9.99 14.74 6.62
N THR A 89 -9.19 15.76 6.30
CA THR A 89 -8.49 15.92 5.02
C THR A 89 -7.05 15.41 5.07
N ILE A 90 -6.73 14.48 5.98
CA ILE A 90 -5.39 13.93 6.11
C ILE A 90 -5.44 12.41 6.09
N LEU A 91 -4.51 11.83 5.34
CA LEU A 91 -4.18 10.42 5.39
C LEU A 91 -2.89 10.25 6.20
N ASP A 92 -3.02 9.66 7.38
CA ASP A 92 -1.90 9.17 8.15
C ASP A 92 -1.39 7.89 7.49
N VAL A 93 -0.07 7.75 7.37
CA VAL A 93 0.58 6.57 6.76
C VAL A 93 1.54 5.95 7.76
N SER A 94 1.57 4.62 7.82
CA SER A 94 2.56 3.87 8.57
C SER A 94 3.03 2.65 7.79
N GLU A 95 4.33 2.40 7.82
CA GLU A 95 4.97 1.32 7.09
C GLU A 95 5.41 0.17 8.01
N PHE A 96 5.23 -1.05 7.52
CA PHE A 96 5.51 -2.26 8.27
C PHE A 96 6.18 -3.31 7.38
N ASN A 97 6.95 -4.20 7.99
CA ASN A 97 7.30 -5.46 7.36
C ASN A 97 6.06 -6.36 7.31
N THR A 98 5.75 -6.91 6.14
CA THR A 98 4.54 -7.70 5.90
C THR A 98 4.55 -9.04 6.63
N VAL A 99 5.72 -9.59 6.97
CA VAL A 99 5.82 -10.91 7.60
C VAL A 99 5.43 -10.88 9.07
N ASP A 100 5.76 -9.80 9.77
CA ASP A 100 5.66 -9.71 11.24
C ASP A 100 4.97 -8.44 11.74
N MET A 101 4.54 -7.56 10.83
CA MET A 101 3.97 -6.23 11.11
C MET A 101 4.85 -5.37 12.02
N GLN A 102 6.16 -5.59 12.05
CA GLN A 102 7.07 -4.69 12.75
C GLN A 102 7.22 -3.38 11.97
N PRO A 103 7.30 -2.22 12.66
CA PRO A 103 7.50 -0.93 12.01
C PRO A 103 8.73 -0.94 11.11
N LYS A 104 8.61 -0.27 9.96
CA LYS A 104 9.69 -0.12 8.98
C LYS A 104 9.97 1.37 8.77
N ASP A 105 11.23 1.77 8.88
CA ASP A 105 11.65 3.13 8.52
C ASP A 105 11.87 3.22 7.00
N CYS A 106 11.21 4.19 6.37
CA CYS A 106 11.31 4.50 4.95
C CYS A 106 12.01 5.84 4.67
N SER A 107 12.71 6.39 5.66
CA SER A 107 13.58 7.56 5.52
C SER A 107 14.74 7.29 4.55
N ARG A 108 15.20 8.34 3.88
CA ARG A 108 16.32 8.34 2.93
C ARG A 108 17.52 9.07 3.52
N GLU A 109 18.70 8.77 2.99
CA GLU A 109 19.98 9.35 3.45
C GLU A 109 20.05 10.88 3.30
N ASP A 110 19.28 11.46 2.37
CA ASP A 110 19.22 12.90 2.13
C ASP A 110 18.18 13.63 2.99
N GLY A 111 17.57 12.93 3.96
CA GLY A 111 16.53 13.46 4.84
C GLY A 111 15.14 13.49 4.21
N SER A 112 14.97 13.02 2.97
CA SER A 112 13.65 12.78 2.40
C SER A 112 13.03 11.50 2.96
N HIS A 113 11.71 11.38 2.84
CA HIS A 113 10.98 10.15 3.17
C HIS A 113 10.27 9.63 1.93
N GLU A 114 10.18 8.31 1.77
CA GLU A 114 9.40 7.74 0.69
C GLU A 114 7.91 8.03 0.90
N PHE A 115 7.33 8.90 0.07
CA PHE A 115 5.89 9.10 0.07
C PHE A 115 5.14 7.83 -0.36
N ALA A 116 5.38 7.37 -1.59
CA ALA A 116 4.69 6.22 -2.17
C ALA A 116 5.37 5.74 -3.46
N CYS A 117 5.20 4.46 -3.80
CA CYS A 117 5.39 3.96 -5.17
C CYS A 117 4.14 4.21 -6.04
N TYR A 118 4.21 3.91 -7.34
CA TYR A 118 3.14 4.29 -8.27
C TYR A 118 1.78 3.66 -7.94
N ALA A 119 1.71 2.35 -7.68
CA ALA A 119 0.47 1.69 -7.28
C ALA A 119 -0.11 2.31 -6.01
N GLU A 120 0.75 2.65 -5.05
CA GLU A 120 0.33 3.28 -3.81
C GLU A 120 -0.27 4.65 -4.05
N SER A 121 0.41 5.53 -4.80
CA SER A 121 -0.16 6.85 -5.12
C SER A 121 -1.48 6.75 -5.88
N ALA A 122 -1.60 5.82 -6.83
CA ALA A 122 -2.76 5.69 -7.69
C ALA A 122 -4.01 5.17 -6.95
N ILE A 123 -3.84 4.22 -6.03
CA ILE A 123 -4.94 3.71 -5.18
C ILE A 123 -5.26 4.72 -4.09
N SER A 124 -4.25 5.31 -3.43
CA SER A 124 -4.48 6.33 -2.41
C SER A 124 -5.23 7.54 -2.95
N ALA A 125 -4.97 7.96 -4.19
CA ALA A 125 -5.72 9.04 -4.81
C ALA A 125 -7.22 8.71 -4.98
N ASP A 126 -7.56 7.48 -5.37
CA ASP A 126 -8.97 7.05 -5.50
C ASP A 126 -9.65 6.97 -4.15
N GLU A 127 -9.02 6.33 -3.17
CA GLU A 127 -9.58 6.17 -1.83
C GLU A 127 -9.75 7.51 -1.13
N TYR A 128 -8.78 8.40 -1.28
CA TYR A 128 -8.87 9.74 -0.71
C TYR A 128 -9.98 10.57 -1.36
N ALA A 129 -10.12 10.49 -2.68
CA ALA A 129 -11.21 11.15 -3.39
C ALA A 129 -12.59 10.55 -3.03
N ALA A 130 -12.67 9.25 -2.79
CA ALA A 130 -13.91 8.60 -2.37
C ALA A 130 -14.30 9.01 -0.94
N TRP A 131 -13.34 9.02 -0.01
CA TRP A 131 -13.56 9.53 1.34
C TRP A 131 -14.08 10.96 1.34
N SER A 132 -13.42 11.85 0.60
CA SER A 132 -13.81 13.26 0.51
C SER A 132 -15.22 13.47 -0.06
N LYS A 133 -15.78 12.50 -0.79
CA LYS A 133 -17.12 12.59 -1.40
C LYS A 133 -18.19 11.88 -0.58
N ALA A 134 -17.81 10.90 0.22
CA ALA A 134 -18.75 10.11 1.01
C ALA A 134 -19.35 11.00 2.12
N ALA A 135 -20.66 10.94 2.29
CA ALA A 135 -21.35 11.61 3.39
C ALA A 135 -21.26 10.80 4.69
N THR A 136 -20.99 9.50 4.59
CA THR A 136 -20.87 8.60 5.73
C THR A 136 -19.73 7.60 5.58
N VAL A 137 -19.22 7.09 6.70
CA VAL A 137 -18.25 5.99 6.72
C VAL A 137 -18.80 4.75 6.02
N ALA A 138 -20.10 4.46 6.16
CA ALA A 138 -20.74 3.33 5.50
C ALA A 138 -20.67 3.45 3.97
N GLU A 139 -20.98 4.62 3.42
CA GLU A 139 -20.83 4.89 1.97
C GLU A 139 -19.39 4.71 1.51
N TYR A 140 -18.42 5.25 2.25
CA TYR A 140 -17.01 5.08 1.93
C TYR A 140 -16.60 3.59 1.94
N ILE A 141 -17.07 2.81 2.91
CA ILE A 141 -16.73 1.38 3.05
C ILE A 141 -17.24 0.55 1.87
N GLU A 142 -18.22 1.00 1.09
CA GLU A 142 -18.66 0.29 -0.12
C GLU A 142 -17.76 0.57 -1.34
N PHE A 143 -17.03 1.69 -1.37
CA PHE A 143 -16.14 2.04 -2.49
C PHE A 143 -14.85 1.22 -2.50
N ARG A 144 -14.39 0.77 -3.68
CA ARG A 144 -13.01 0.28 -3.88
C ARG A 144 -12.42 0.92 -5.14
N SER A 145 -11.11 1.18 -5.13
CA SER A 145 -10.40 1.52 -6.35
C SER A 145 -10.44 0.33 -7.32
N GLU A 146 -10.83 0.57 -8.56
CA GLU A 146 -10.86 -0.44 -9.62
C GLU A 146 -9.52 -0.58 -10.36
N LYS A 147 -8.49 0.20 -9.96
CA LYS A 147 -7.18 0.15 -10.61
C LYS A 147 -6.46 -1.15 -10.25
N THR A 148 -6.01 -1.86 -11.29
CA THR A 148 -5.38 -3.19 -11.14
C THR A 148 -4.01 -3.33 -11.78
N ASP A 149 -3.56 -2.41 -12.64
CA ASP A 149 -2.32 -2.53 -13.39
C ASP A 149 -1.51 -1.22 -13.36
N PHE A 150 -0.23 -1.30 -12.97
CA PHE A 150 0.62 -0.14 -12.68
C PHE A 150 2.03 -0.29 -13.30
N PRO A 151 2.18 -0.22 -14.62
CA PRO A 151 3.48 -0.32 -15.28
C PRO A 151 4.24 1.02 -15.25
N ILE A 152 5.57 0.96 -15.10
CA ILE A 152 6.46 2.09 -15.41
C ILE A 152 7.06 1.88 -16.80
N ALA A 153 6.69 2.74 -17.75
CA ALA A 153 7.08 2.60 -19.16
C ALA A 153 8.59 2.65 -19.42
N ASN A 154 9.33 3.43 -18.62
CA ASN A 154 10.78 3.58 -18.75
C ASN A 154 11.38 3.86 -17.37
N ASN A 155 12.19 2.95 -16.85
CA ASN A 155 12.88 3.06 -15.55
C ASN A 155 14.20 3.86 -15.63
N ALA A 156 14.67 4.24 -16.82
CA ALA A 156 15.90 4.98 -17.05
C ALA A 156 15.68 6.47 -17.39
N LYS A 157 14.42 6.93 -17.51
CA LYS A 157 14.10 8.31 -17.97
C LYS A 157 14.74 9.43 -17.13
N LEU A 158 14.86 9.25 -15.81
CA LEU A 158 15.50 10.26 -14.96
C LEU A 158 17.01 10.33 -15.22
N ALA A 159 17.65 9.17 -15.36
CA ALA A 159 19.08 9.09 -15.72
C ALA A 159 19.34 9.73 -17.09
N ALA A 160 18.50 9.43 -18.09
CA ALA A 160 18.62 9.99 -19.43
C ALA A 160 18.37 11.50 -19.52
N TYR A 161 17.60 12.08 -18.58
CA TYR A 161 17.34 13.51 -18.57
C TYR A 161 18.51 14.32 -17.97
N TRP A 162 19.18 13.77 -16.95
CA TRP A 162 20.30 14.39 -16.22
C TRP A 162 21.69 13.96 -16.70
N SER A 163 21.76 13.13 -17.75
CA SER A 163 23.00 12.78 -18.44
C SER A 163 23.45 13.88 -19.41
#